data_AF-A0A0T5ZZ23-F1
#
_entry.id   AF-A0A0T5ZZ23-F1
#
_cell.length_a   1.000
_cell.length_b   1.000
_cell.length_c   1.000
_cell.angle_alpha   90.00
_cell.angle_beta   90.00
_cell.angle_gamma   90.00
#
_symmetry.space_group_name_H-M   'P 1'
#
loop_
_entity.id
_entity.type
_entity.pdbx_description
1 polymer ?
#
loop_
_entity_poly.entity_id
_entity_poly.type
_entity_poly.pdbx_seq_one_letter_code
_entity_poly.pdbx_strand_id
1 'polypeptide(L)'
;MPLHRSDVDHGQIEGLVKKQFGEDFTCLLTRDHPSGRYVKSERPDVIGRPRKVGFLTLGYEVIGQFKDENGDVFEFYREWEADRARAFVEEYKRALGHDLRLQLIG
;
A
#
# COMPACT_ATOMS: atom_id res chain seq x y z
N MET A 1 -3.14 22.95 -6.77
CA MET A 1 -2.38 21.87 -7.44
C MET A 1 -2.72 20.59 -6.71
N PRO A 2 -3.03 19.47 -7.41
CA PRO A 2 -3.03 18.18 -6.73
C PRO A 2 -1.60 17.96 -6.22
N LEU A 3 -1.48 17.68 -4.93
CA LEU A 3 -0.23 17.14 -4.38
C LEU A 3 0.06 15.81 -5.09
N HIS A 4 1.31 15.44 -5.26
CA HIS A 4 1.65 14.09 -5.69
C HIS A 4 1.93 13.23 -4.46
N ARG A 5 1.73 11.90 -4.54
CA ARG A 5 2.14 10.94 -3.50
C ARG A 5 3.57 11.14 -2.99
N SER A 6 4.44 11.62 -3.88
CA SER A 6 5.86 11.92 -3.60
C SER A 6 6.08 13.12 -2.66
N ASP A 7 5.05 13.96 -2.48
CA ASP A 7 5.06 15.13 -1.59
C ASP A 7 4.51 14.81 -0.19
N VAL A 8 3.98 13.59 -0.01
CA VAL A 8 3.38 13.13 1.25
C VAL A 8 4.43 12.41 2.10
N ASP A 9 4.40 12.64 3.41
CA ASP A 9 5.25 11.92 4.35
C ASP A 9 4.95 10.40 4.29
N HIS A 10 5.93 9.63 3.81
CA HIS A 10 5.79 8.18 3.66
C HIS A 10 5.54 7.46 4.99
N GLY A 11 6.01 8.01 6.11
CA GLY A 11 5.76 7.49 7.45
C GLY A 11 4.31 7.69 7.89
N GLN A 12 3.65 8.76 7.44
CA GLN A 12 2.20 8.93 7.66
C GLN A 12 1.40 7.89 6.88
N ILE A 13 1.77 7.64 5.62
CA ILE A 13 1.14 6.59 4.80
C ILE A 13 1.33 5.22 5.46
N GLU A 14 2.55 4.90 5.90
CA GLU A 14 2.82 3.64 6.61
C GLU A 14 2.00 3.51 7.90
N GLY A 15 1.85 4.61 8.66
CA GLY A 15 1.02 4.65 9.86
C GLY A 15 -0.46 4.34 9.57
N LEU A 16 -1.01 4.90 8.50
CA LEU A 16 -2.38 4.62 8.06
C LEU A 16 -2.56 3.16 7.64
N VAL A 17 -1.59 2.61 6.93
CA VAL A 17 -1.60 1.19 6.53
C VAL A 17 -1.60 0.29 7.75
N LYS A 18 -0.72 0.55 8.73
CA LYS A 18 -0.66 -0.23 9.97
C LYS A 18 -1.94 -0.11 10.78
N LYS A 19 -2.55 1.07 10.81
CA LYS A 19 -3.83 1.30 11.49
C LYS A 19 -4.98 0.49 10.90
N GLN A 20 -5.05 0.38 9.57
CA GLN A 20 -6.18 -0.23 8.89
C GLN A 20 -6.02 -1.73 8.64
N PHE A 21 -4.82 -2.17 8.29
CA PHE A 21 -4.55 -3.58 7.94
C PHE A 21 -3.86 -4.35 9.08
N GLY A 22 -3.08 -3.65 9.93
CA GLY A 22 -2.38 -4.22 11.08
C GLY A 22 -0.87 -3.93 11.04
N GLU A 23 -0.18 -4.08 12.18
CA GLU A 23 1.22 -3.71 12.33
C GLU A 23 2.22 -4.50 11.46
N ASP A 24 1.84 -5.72 11.03
CA ASP A 24 2.65 -6.52 10.12
C ASP A 24 2.61 -5.99 8.68
N PHE A 25 1.69 -5.09 8.32
CA PHE A 25 1.60 -4.54 6.97
C PHE A 25 2.53 -3.36 6.78
N THR A 26 3.05 -3.23 5.57
CA THR A 26 3.86 -2.10 5.13
C THR A 26 3.51 -1.74 3.69
N CYS A 27 3.51 -0.44 3.39
CA CYS A 27 3.41 0.09 2.02
C CYS A 27 4.77 0.28 1.35
N LEU A 28 5.86 0.15 2.11
CA LEU A 28 7.22 0.44 1.69
C LEU A 28 7.85 -0.76 0.97
N LEU A 29 7.13 -1.27 -0.03
CA LEU A 29 7.57 -2.37 -0.87
C LEU A 29 7.51 -1.96 -2.32
N THR A 30 8.45 -2.45 -3.12
CA THR A 30 8.45 -2.31 -4.57
C THR A 30 8.72 -3.66 -5.22
N ARG A 31 8.31 -3.82 -6.47
CA ARG A 31 8.53 -5.05 -7.22
C ARG A 31 9.90 -4.98 -7.91
N ASP A 32 10.78 -5.89 -7.52
CA ASP A 32 12.06 -6.06 -8.18
C ASP A 32 11.85 -6.79 -9.52
N HIS A 33 11.95 -6.07 -10.64
CA HIS A 33 11.70 -6.60 -11.99
C HIS A 33 12.59 -7.79 -12.37
N PRO A 34 13.89 -7.82 -12.04
CA PRO A 34 14.77 -8.95 -12.32
C PRO A 34 14.37 -10.25 -11.60
N SER A 35 14.00 -10.18 -10.32
CA SER A 35 13.68 -11.37 -9.52
C SER A 35 12.18 -11.69 -9.45
N GLY A 36 11.33 -10.74 -9.85
CA GLY A 36 9.88 -10.80 -9.68
C GLY A 36 9.41 -10.73 -8.23
N ARG A 37 10.31 -10.52 -7.27
CA ARG A 37 10.01 -10.49 -5.83
C ARG A 37 9.68 -9.07 -5.37
N TYR A 38 9.01 -8.97 -4.23
CA TYR A 38 8.84 -7.70 -3.54
C TYR A 38 9.97 -7.49 -2.55
N VAL A 39 10.56 -6.30 -2.59
CA VAL A 39 11.67 -5.86 -1.74
C VAL A 39 11.29 -4.55 -1.04
N LYS A 40 12.01 -4.19 0.01
CA LYS A 40 11.80 -2.91 0.70
C LYS A 40 12.06 -1.74 -0.26
N SER A 41 11.20 -0.74 -0.19
CA SER A 41 11.28 0.51 -0.96
C SER A 41 11.31 1.68 0.01
N GLU A 42 11.96 2.78 -0.37
CA GLU A 42 11.83 4.05 0.36
C GLU A 42 10.51 4.77 0.01
N ARG A 43 9.81 4.31 -1.03
CA ARG A 43 8.55 4.87 -1.52
C ARG A 43 7.39 3.91 -1.27
N PRO A 44 6.18 4.43 -1.02
CA PRO A 44 5.04 3.59 -0.68
C PRO A 44 4.40 2.97 -1.93
N ASP A 45 5.07 2.06 -2.64
CA ASP A 45 4.59 1.56 -3.95
C ASP A 45 3.59 0.41 -3.80
N VAL A 46 3.77 -0.47 -2.83
CA VAL A 46 3.00 -1.71 -2.71
C VAL A 46 2.67 -2.00 -1.25
N ILE A 47 1.40 -2.26 -0.95
CA ILE A 47 0.97 -2.73 0.36
C ILE A 47 1.06 -4.24 0.42
N GLY A 48 1.81 -4.73 1.39
CA GLY A 48 1.89 -6.15 1.69
C GLY A 48 2.33 -6.44 3.11
N ARG A 49 2.24 -7.71 3.49
CA ARG A 49 2.73 -8.23 4.76
C ARG A 49 3.82 -9.27 4.53
N PRO A 50 4.82 -9.39 5.41
CA PRO A 50 5.82 -10.43 5.32
C PRO A 50 5.19 -11.80 5.56
N ARG A 51 5.44 -12.74 4.65
CA ARG A 51 5.15 -14.16 4.86
C ARG A 51 6.26 -14.78 5.69
N LYS A 52 6.00 -14.98 6.98
CA LYS A 52 6.95 -15.54 7.94
C LYS A 52 6.68 -17.04 8.13
N VAL A 53 7.75 -17.84 8.19
CA VAL A 53 7.74 -19.23 8.69
C VAL A 53 8.80 -19.32 9.79
N GLY A 54 8.35 -19.42 11.04
CA GLY A 54 9.21 -19.20 12.21
C GLY A 54 9.80 -17.79 12.19
N PHE A 55 11.13 -17.69 12.22
CA PHE A 55 11.88 -16.43 12.17
C PHE A 55 12.30 -16.01 10.74
N LEU A 56 11.99 -16.82 9.72
CA LEU A 56 12.39 -16.56 8.33
C LEU A 56 11.26 -15.88 7.55
N THR A 57 11.57 -14.77 6.88
CA THR A 57 10.67 -14.13 5.89
C THR A 57 10.89 -14.78 4.53
N LEU A 58 9.88 -15.51 4.03
CA LEU A 58 9.92 -16.19 2.72
C LEU A 58 9.56 -15.27 1.56
N GLY A 59 8.97 -14.11 1.84
CA GLY A 59 8.56 -13.11 0.85
C GLY A 59 7.48 -12.20 1.42
N TYR A 60 6.78 -11.50 0.54
CA TYR A 60 5.66 -10.64 0.90
C TYR A 60 4.38 -11.11 0.24
N GLU A 61 3.32 -11.14 1.03
CA GLU A 61 1.96 -11.25 0.52
C GLU A 61 1.43 -9.86 0.24
N VAL A 62 1.27 -9.56 -1.04
CA VAL A 62 0.78 -8.25 -1.50
C VAL A 62 -0.73 -8.26 -1.55
N ILE A 63 -1.32 -7.17 -1.05
CA ILE A 63 -2.76 -6.95 -1.00
C ILE A 63 -3.20 -5.83 -1.93
N GLY A 64 -2.29 -4.93 -2.30
CA GLY A 64 -2.56 -3.89 -3.28
C GLY A 64 -1.31 -3.11 -3.66
N GLN A 65 -1.44 -2.27 -4.68
CA GLN A 65 -0.36 -1.40 -5.15
C GLN A 65 -0.89 0.00 -5.44
N PHE A 66 -0.02 0.97 -5.25
CA PHE A 66 -0.25 2.35 -5.65
C PHE A 66 0.23 2.52 -7.09
N LYS A 67 -0.61 3.16 -7.91
CA LYS A 67 -0.31 3.54 -9.29
C LYS A 67 -0.47 5.03 -9.45
N ASP A 68 0.44 5.62 -10.21
CA ASP A 68 0.45 7.04 -10.53
C ASP A 68 -0.01 7.27 -12.00
N GLU A 69 -0.92 6.44 -12.52
CA GLU A 69 -1.49 6.61 -13.87
C GLU A 69 -2.74 7.51 -13.82
N ASN A 70 -2.58 8.79 -14.16
CA ASN A 70 -3.65 9.82 -14.22
C ASN A 70 -4.30 10.17 -12.86
N GLY A 71 -3.54 10.06 -11.79
CA GLY A 71 -3.94 10.31 -10.40
C GLY A 71 -3.49 9.15 -9.50
N ASP A 72 -3.45 9.36 -8.19
CA ASP A 72 -3.08 8.30 -7.27
C ASP A 72 -4.22 7.28 -7.18
N VAL A 73 -3.97 6.08 -7.69
CA VAL A 73 -4.89 4.95 -7.62
C VAL A 73 -4.28 3.88 -6.72
N PHE A 74 -5.08 3.36 -5.79
CA PHE A 74 -4.75 2.17 -5.03
C PHE A 74 -5.49 0.97 -5.62
N GLU A 75 -4.78 0.15 -6.38
CA GLU A 75 -5.28 -1.12 -6.88
C GLU A 75 -5.21 -2.17 -5.78
N PHE A 76 -6.33 -2.82 -5.49
CA PHE A 76 -6.48 -3.74 -4.38
C PHE A 76 -6.91 -5.12 -4.87
N TYR A 77 -6.17 -6.15 -4.49
CA TYR A 77 -6.24 -7.50 -5.06
C TYR A 77 -7.04 -8.50 -4.23
N ARG A 78 -7.55 -8.08 -3.07
CA ARG A 78 -8.07 -9.00 -2.04
C ARG A 78 -9.49 -8.66 -1.66
N GLU A 79 -10.48 -9.16 -2.41
CA GLU A 79 -11.90 -8.84 -2.20
C GLU A 79 -12.37 -8.98 -0.74
N TRP A 80 -11.85 -9.96 0.02
CA TRP A 80 -12.18 -10.18 1.44
C TRP A 80 -11.81 -9.03 2.39
N GLU A 81 -11.01 -8.07 1.94
CA GLU A 81 -10.54 -6.92 2.73
C GLU A 81 -10.97 -5.60 2.07
N ALA A 82 -11.91 -5.65 1.12
CA ALA A 82 -12.38 -4.48 0.39
C ALA A 82 -12.90 -3.37 1.34
N ASP A 83 -13.55 -3.73 2.45
CA ASP A 83 -14.02 -2.76 3.44
C ASP A 83 -12.87 -2.04 4.15
N ARG A 84 -11.78 -2.76 4.47
CA ARG A 84 -10.56 -2.16 5.05
C ARG A 84 -9.86 -1.27 4.04
N ALA A 85 -9.82 -1.68 2.77
CA ALA A 85 -9.24 -0.87 1.70
C ALA A 85 -10.04 0.42 1.47
N ARG A 86 -11.38 0.37 1.54
CA ARG A 86 -12.23 1.57 1.50
C ARG A 86 -11.97 2.49 2.68
N ALA A 87 -11.92 1.94 3.91
CA ALA A 87 -11.63 2.72 5.10
C ALA A 87 -10.24 3.38 5.04
N PHE A 88 -9.24 2.66 4.54
CA PHE A 88 -7.90 3.18 4.31
C PHE A 88 -7.91 4.36 3.33
N VAL A 89 -8.60 4.23 2.20
CA VAL A 89 -8.67 5.30 1.19
C VAL A 89 -9.39 6.54 1.70
N GLU A 90 -10.50 6.38 2.41
CA GLU A 90 -11.22 7.49 3.05
C GLU A 90 -10.36 8.20 4.11
N GLU A 91 -9.65 7.43 4.93
CA GLU A 91 -8.76 8.00 5.94
C GLU A 91 -7.53 8.67 5.31
N TYR A 92 -6.97 8.10 4.24
CA TYR A 92 -5.89 8.69 3.46
C TYR A 92 -6.31 10.07 2.92
N LYS A 93 -7.49 10.15 2.29
CA LYS A 93 -8.05 11.43 1.81
C LYS A 93 -8.22 12.45 2.93
N ARG A 94 -8.72 12.01 4.09
CA ARG A 94 -9.00 12.88 5.22
C ARG A 94 -7.73 13.36 5.93
N ALA A 95 -6.76 12.48 6.11
CA ALA A 95 -5.52 12.77 6.84
C ALA A 95 -4.52 13.56 5.99
N LEU A 96 -4.44 13.24 4.70
CA LEU A 96 -3.41 13.76 3.80
C LEU A 96 -3.95 14.77 2.78
N GLY A 97 -5.27 14.96 2.73
CA GLY A 97 -5.90 15.88 1.78
C GLY A 97 -5.74 15.48 0.31
N HIS A 98 -5.39 14.21 0.07
CA HIS A 98 -4.99 13.72 -1.25
C HIS A 98 -6.02 12.75 -1.81
N ASP A 99 -6.49 12.97 -3.04
CA ASP A 99 -7.49 12.13 -3.68
C ASP A 99 -6.86 10.81 -4.14
N LEU A 100 -6.92 9.79 -3.29
CA LEU A 100 -6.55 8.40 -3.61
C LEU A 100 -7.79 7.64 -4.08
N ARG A 101 -7.76 7.01 -5.25
CA ARG A 101 -8.91 6.23 -5.75
C ARG A 101 -8.72 4.76 -5.46
N LEU A 102 -9.73 4.10 -4.89
CA LEU A 102 -9.71 2.65 -4.74
C LEU A 102 -10.13 1.97 -6.04
N GLN A 103 -9.33 1.04 -6.53
CA GLN A 103 -9.68 0.15 -7.63
C GLN A 103 -9.59 -1.29 -7.15
N LEU A 104 -10.73 -1.99 -7.11
CA LEU A 104 -10.75 -3.41 -6.77
C LEU A 104 -10.41 -4.22 -8.03
N ILE A 105 -9.37 -5.04 -7.93
CA ILE A 105 -8.91 -5.95 -8.99
C ILE A 105 -9.22 -7.37 -8.49
N GLY A 106 -10.23 -7.99 -9.10
CA GLY A 106 -10.67 -9.37 -8.83
C GLY A 106 -10.25 -10.32 -9.93
#